data_AF-A0A5N1BEU4-F1
#
_entry.id   AF-A0A5N1BEU4-F1
#
_cell.length_a   1.000
_cell.length_b   1.000
_cell.length_c   1.000
_cell.angle_alpha   90.00
_cell.angle_beta   90.00
_cell.angle_gamma   90.00
#
_symmetry.space_group_name_H-M   'P 1'
#
loop_
_entity.id
_entity.type
_entity.pdbx_description
1 polymer ?
#
loop_
_entity_poly.entity_id
_entity_poly.type
_entity_poly.pdbx_seq_one_letter_code
_entity_poly.pdbx_strand_id
1 'polypeptide(L)'
;MAKKYFWLKLKNDFFEQKEIKMLRRIAGGDTYTIIYLKMLLLSLSNEGKIYYDGIAENMVSEIALSIDEDEENVQVTFTYLLNKGLIVFGEDEDELELTNIASMIGSESDSARRMRKHRLKKMSQSDTLPSHSDKRVTAPLRGSDAEIEKEIDIEIDKEQQQGNSYIVDNYSKQGKETSMPPAAGQKAIDYFRDSFNIPVTPIMVQKIQHWAKETSEDLVILAFNRSIGTKNPYRFAKSILEDWAIKKIKTVEAANAEQAEFKKNHFKNFTNQATEVGQINPELGW
;
A
#
# COMPACT_ATOMS: atom_id res chain seq x y z
N MET A 1 0.31 -22.20 19.64
CA MET A 1 0.95 -21.39 18.57
C MET A 1 2.26 -20.82 19.07
N ALA A 2 3.31 -20.78 18.25
CA ALA A 2 4.58 -20.16 18.61
C ALA A 2 4.43 -18.62 18.63
N LYS A 3 4.96 -17.95 19.67
CA LYS A 3 4.94 -16.49 19.75
C LYS A 3 5.89 -15.90 18.71
N LYS A 4 5.40 -14.93 17.93
CA LYS A 4 6.18 -14.11 17.00
C LYS A 4 6.34 -12.72 17.60
N TYR A 5 7.52 -12.14 17.48
CA TYR A 5 7.79 -10.75 17.89
C TYR A 5 8.06 -9.93 16.65
N PHE A 6 7.52 -8.71 16.64
CA PHE A 6 7.70 -7.73 15.59
C PHE A 6 8.38 -6.50 16.18
N TRP A 7 9.21 -5.84 15.39
CA TRP A 7 9.80 -4.55 15.75
C TRP A 7 9.81 -3.62 14.55
N LEU A 8 9.68 -2.33 14.83
CA LEU A 8 9.85 -1.26 13.86
C LEU A 8 11.25 -0.67 14.04
N LYS A 9 12.08 -0.72 12.99
CA LYS A 9 13.38 -0.09 12.95
C LYS A 9 13.26 1.22 12.16
N LEU A 10 13.34 2.34 12.86
CA LEU A 10 13.38 3.66 12.22
C LEU A 10 14.77 3.92 11.65
N LYS A 11 14.84 4.52 10.46
CA LYS A 11 16.09 5.06 9.93
C LYS A 11 16.52 6.26 10.77
N ASN A 12 17.83 6.46 10.91
CA ASN A 12 18.39 7.63 11.59
C ASN A 12 17.89 8.97 11.00
N ASP A 13 17.58 8.99 9.70
CA ASP A 13 17.07 10.15 8.97
C ASP A 13 15.54 10.29 8.95
N PHE A 14 14.79 9.45 9.69
CA PHE A 14 13.33 9.42 9.62
C PHE A 14 12.69 10.80 9.83
N PHE A 15 13.09 11.50 10.90
CA PHE A 15 12.60 12.85 11.19
C PHE A 15 13.23 13.93 10.31
N GLU A 16 14.22 13.58 9.51
CA GLU A 16 14.91 14.47 8.59
C GLU A 16 14.26 14.52 7.21
N GLN A 17 13.51 13.47 6.86
CA GLN A 17 12.70 13.37 5.65
C GLN A 17 11.75 14.57 5.53
N LYS A 18 11.63 15.11 4.32
CA LYS A 18 10.90 16.37 4.07
C LYS A 18 9.41 16.19 4.35
N GLU A 19 8.90 15.00 4.09
CA GLU A 19 7.52 14.57 4.30
C GLU A 19 7.17 14.59 5.79
N ILE A 20 8.07 14.06 6.64
CA ILE A 20 7.89 14.03 8.10
C ILE A 20 8.07 15.44 8.70
N LYS A 21 9.07 16.20 8.24
CA LYS A 21 9.24 17.61 8.62
C LYS A 21 8.02 18.46 8.26
N MET A 22 7.40 18.20 7.11
CA MET A 22 6.22 18.92 6.66
C MET A 22 4.97 18.53 7.46
N LEU A 23 4.82 17.25 7.81
CA LEU A 23 3.75 16.77 8.70
C LEU A 23 3.82 17.46 10.07
N ARG A 24 5.03 17.52 10.64
CA ARG A 24 5.30 18.14 11.93
C ARG A 24 5.11 19.67 11.98
N ARG A 25 5.09 20.34 10.83
CA ARG A 25 4.84 21.80 10.76
C ARG A 25 3.37 22.17 10.89
N ILE A 26 2.47 21.21 10.70
CA ILE A 26 1.03 21.42 10.86
C ILE A 26 0.73 21.56 12.36
N ALA A 27 -0.29 22.34 12.73
CA ALA A 27 -0.77 22.36 14.11
C ALA A 27 -1.18 20.95 14.53
N GLY A 28 -0.67 20.45 15.66
CA GLY A 28 -0.85 19.05 16.06
C GLY A 28 0.04 18.05 15.32
N GLY A 29 1.02 18.51 14.54
CA GLY A 29 1.89 17.66 13.72
C GLY A 29 2.69 16.60 14.49
N ASP A 30 3.00 16.85 15.77
CA ASP A 30 3.62 15.82 16.63
C ASP A 30 2.65 14.67 16.91
N THR A 31 1.36 14.95 17.17
CA THR A 31 0.29 13.94 17.28
C THR A 31 0.14 13.15 15.99
N TYR A 32 0.11 13.82 14.84
CA TYR A 32 -0.01 13.15 13.54
C TYR A 32 1.19 12.24 13.24
N THR A 33 2.38 12.66 13.68
CA THR A 33 3.59 11.83 13.54
C THR A 33 3.50 10.58 14.42
N ILE A 34 2.98 10.71 15.65
CA ILE A 34 2.73 9.56 16.53
C ILE A 34 1.68 8.62 15.92
N ILE A 35 0.58 9.15 15.38
CA ILE A 35 -0.45 8.36 14.68
C ILE A 35 0.18 7.57 13.53
N TYR A 36 1.02 8.21 12.71
CA TYR A 36 1.72 7.51 11.63
C TYR A 36 2.60 6.36 12.13
N LEU A 37 3.36 6.58 13.21
CA LEU A 37 4.17 5.52 13.84
C LEU A 37 3.29 4.39 14.40
N LYS A 38 2.13 4.69 15.00
CA LYS A 38 1.18 3.69 15.47
C LYS A 38 0.58 2.88 14.32
N MET A 39 0.25 3.52 13.19
CA MET A 39 -0.18 2.82 11.97
C MET A 39 0.92 1.89 11.45
N LEU A 40 2.18 2.35 11.40
CA LEU A 40 3.33 1.52 11.06
C LEU A 40 3.41 0.26 11.94
N LEU A 41 3.24 0.42 13.25
CA LEU A 41 3.22 -0.71 14.20
C LEU A 41 2.04 -1.66 13.97
N LEU A 42 0.85 -1.14 13.73
CA LEU A 42 -0.36 -1.94 13.48
C LEU A 42 -0.18 -2.85 12.27
N SER A 43 0.45 -2.33 11.23
CA SER A 43 0.69 -3.06 9.97
C SER A 43 1.71 -4.21 10.06
N LEU A 44 2.53 -4.26 11.12
CA LEU A 44 3.65 -5.21 11.21
C LEU A 44 3.21 -6.67 11.23
N SER A 45 2.04 -6.95 11.81
CA SER A 45 1.46 -8.29 11.87
C SER A 45 1.12 -8.85 10.49
N ASN A 46 0.98 -7.96 9.51
CA ASN A 46 0.40 -8.18 8.20
C ASN A 46 1.34 -7.70 7.08
N GLU A 47 2.65 -7.80 7.31
CA GLU A 47 3.69 -7.48 6.33
C GLU A 47 3.64 -6.04 5.78
N GLY A 48 3.15 -5.09 6.59
CA GLY A 48 3.03 -3.70 6.18
C GLY A 48 1.65 -3.29 5.67
N LYS A 49 0.67 -4.19 5.77
CA LYS A 49 -0.72 -3.94 5.40
C LYS A 49 -1.62 -3.75 6.62
N ILE A 50 -2.65 -2.94 6.49
CA ILE A 50 -3.76 -2.82 7.44
C ILE A 50 -5.02 -3.22 6.70
N TYR A 51 -5.81 -4.08 7.31
CA TYR A 51 -7.05 -4.60 6.76
C TYR A 51 -8.24 -3.89 7.41
N TYR A 52 -9.28 -3.65 6.63
CA TYR A 52 -10.56 -3.17 7.14
C TYR A 52 -11.49 -4.36 7.39
N ASP A 53 -11.81 -4.60 8.65
CA ASP A 53 -12.68 -5.69 9.10
C ASP A 53 -14.17 -5.33 9.02
N GLY A 54 -14.51 -4.07 8.73
CA GLY A 54 -15.89 -3.59 8.60
C GLY A 54 -16.62 -3.47 9.92
N ILE A 55 -15.87 -3.32 11.02
CA ILE A 55 -16.41 -3.20 12.38
C ILE A 55 -16.87 -1.75 12.64
N ALA A 56 -16.12 -0.78 12.12
CA ALA A 56 -16.46 0.63 12.21
C ALA A 56 -17.22 1.12 10.95
N GLU A 57 -17.57 2.41 10.93
CA GLU A 57 -18.28 3.02 9.78
C GLU A 57 -17.37 3.21 8.57
N ASN A 58 -16.08 3.44 8.80
CA ASN A 58 -15.08 3.69 7.78
C ASN A 58 -13.68 3.20 8.23
N MET A 59 -12.74 3.05 7.28
CA MET A 59 -11.38 2.57 7.57
C MET A 59 -10.62 3.45 8.56
N VAL A 60 -10.86 4.76 8.54
CA VAL A 60 -10.19 5.71 9.45
C VAL A 60 -10.69 5.52 10.89
N SER A 61 -11.99 5.33 11.09
CA SER A 61 -12.62 5.07 12.37
C SER A 61 -12.15 3.75 12.98
N GLU A 62 -11.97 2.72 12.13
CA GLU A 62 -11.43 1.43 12.59
C GLU A 62 -9.95 1.52 12.99
N ILE A 63 -9.15 2.27 12.20
CA ILE A 63 -7.76 2.56 12.56
C ILE A 63 -7.71 3.34 13.86
N ALA A 64 -8.53 4.38 14.02
CA ALA A 64 -8.62 5.20 15.23
C ALA A 64 -8.94 4.35 16.47
N LEU A 65 -9.92 3.45 16.36
CA LEU A 65 -10.27 2.50 17.42
C LEU A 65 -9.10 1.54 17.73
N SER A 66 -8.39 1.07 16.71
CA SER A 66 -7.29 0.11 16.87
C SER A 66 -6.05 0.73 17.52
N ILE A 67 -5.77 2.01 17.25
CA ILE A 67 -4.58 2.71 17.75
C ILE A 67 -4.85 3.57 18.99
N ASP A 68 -6.11 3.62 19.43
CA ASP A 68 -6.62 4.42 20.56
C ASP A 68 -6.28 5.91 20.38
N GLU A 69 -6.75 6.48 19.27
CA GLU A 69 -6.55 7.90 18.91
C GLU A 69 -7.86 8.52 18.41
N ASP A 70 -7.93 9.85 18.44
CA ASP A 70 -9.10 10.59 18.00
C ASP A 70 -9.31 10.49 16.48
N GLU A 71 -10.56 10.21 16.05
CA GLU A 71 -10.90 9.97 14.64
C GLU A 71 -10.58 11.18 13.75
N GLU A 72 -10.75 12.42 14.22
CA GLU A 72 -10.41 13.61 13.44
C GLU A 72 -8.89 13.71 13.20
N ASN A 73 -8.09 13.42 14.23
CA ASN A 73 -6.64 13.42 14.11
C ASN A 73 -6.15 12.30 13.18
N VAL A 74 -6.76 11.11 13.25
CA VAL A 74 -6.46 10.01 12.33
C VAL A 74 -6.88 10.37 10.91
N GLN A 75 -8.03 11.00 10.70
CA GLN A 75 -8.50 11.44 9.38
C GLN A 75 -7.55 12.44 8.73
N VAL A 76 -7.09 13.45 9.48
CA VAL A 76 -6.11 14.45 8.99
C VAL A 76 -4.80 13.77 8.63
N THR A 77 -4.32 12.88 9.50
CA THR A 77 -3.07 12.13 9.27
C THR A 77 -3.19 11.23 8.04
N PHE A 78 -4.26 10.44 7.95
CA PHE A 78 -4.55 9.54 6.84
C PHE A 78 -4.58 10.28 5.51
N THR A 79 -5.31 11.40 5.45
CA THR A 79 -5.41 12.23 4.25
C THR A 79 -4.04 12.79 3.85
N TYR A 80 -3.25 13.27 4.82
CA TYR A 80 -1.91 13.77 4.56
C TYR A 80 -0.99 12.68 4.00
N LEU A 81 -0.96 11.52 4.65
CA LEU A 81 -0.10 10.41 4.27
C LEU A 81 -0.45 9.88 2.87
N LEU A 82 -1.75 9.79 2.55
CA LEU A 82 -2.24 9.38 1.24
C LEU A 82 -1.79 10.36 0.15
N ASN A 83 -1.92 11.66 0.42
CA ASN A 83 -1.49 12.72 -0.50
C ASN A 83 0.02 12.75 -0.73
N LYS A 84 0.82 12.34 0.27
CA LYS A 84 2.27 12.22 0.16
C LYS A 84 2.74 10.87 -0.39
N GLY A 85 1.83 9.92 -0.61
CA GLY A 85 2.16 8.56 -1.04
C GLY A 85 2.97 7.78 0.01
N LEU A 86 2.81 8.12 1.29
CA LEU A 86 3.37 7.34 2.40
C LEU A 86 2.49 6.13 2.72
N ILE A 87 1.21 6.21 2.39
CA ILE A 87 0.27 5.10 2.42
C ILE A 87 -0.46 5.03 1.07
N VAL A 88 -0.77 3.82 0.65
CA VAL A 88 -1.52 3.55 -0.59
C VAL A 88 -2.56 2.48 -0.31
N PHE A 89 -3.70 2.55 -0.99
CA PHE A 89 -4.61 1.41 -1.00
C PHE A 89 -3.96 0.27 -1.82
N GLY A 90 -4.09 -0.96 -1.31
CA GLY A 90 -3.55 -2.16 -1.94
C GLY A 90 -4.31 -2.57 -3.20
N GLU A 91 -4.20 -3.85 -3.56
CA GLU A 91 -4.96 -4.43 -4.67
C GLU A 91 -6.47 -4.44 -4.38
N ASP A 92 -6.82 -4.66 -3.11
CA ASP A 92 -8.17 -4.52 -2.59
C ASP A 92 -8.31 -3.20 -1.83
N GLU A 93 -9.44 -2.53 -1.98
CA GLU A 93 -9.69 -1.23 -1.33
C GLU A 93 -9.88 -1.31 0.19
N ASP A 94 -10.02 -2.54 0.70
CA ASP A 94 -10.09 -2.83 2.13
C ASP A 94 -8.68 -3.15 2.68
N GLU A 95 -7.64 -3.09 1.83
CA GLU A 95 -6.23 -3.16 2.21
C GLU A 95 -5.57 -1.78 2.11
N LEU A 96 -4.89 -1.38 3.18
CA LEU A 96 -4.04 -0.20 3.22
C LEU A 96 -2.58 -0.64 3.37
N GLU A 97 -1.74 -0.32 2.40
CA GLU A 97 -0.31 -0.61 2.41
C GLU A 97 0.50 0.62 2.83
N LEU A 98 1.39 0.45 3.80
CA LEU A 98 2.33 1.48 4.22
C LEU A 98 3.57 1.41 3.33
N THR A 99 3.80 2.47 2.57
CA THR A 99 4.87 2.51 1.57
C THR A 99 6.24 2.54 2.23
N ASN A 100 7.24 1.87 1.63
CA ASN A 100 8.63 1.80 2.10
C ASN A 100 8.86 1.10 3.46
N ILE A 101 7.88 0.36 3.97
CA ILE A 101 7.99 -0.30 5.27
C ILE A 101 8.92 -1.52 5.25
N ALA A 102 9.09 -2.21 4.12
CA ALA A 102 9.92 -3.42 4.01
C ALA A 102 11.39 -3.21 4.47
N SER A 103 11.91 -1.97 4.37
CA SER A 103 13.25 -1.62 4.87
C SER A 103 13.32 -1.37 6.38
N MET A 104 12.16 -1.24 7.03
CA MET A 104 11.96 -0.83 8.43
C MET A 104 11.38 -1.96 9.30
N ILE A 105 10.90 -3.07 8.72
CA ILE A 105 10.32 -4.21 9.46
C ILE A 105 11.33 -5.34 9.59
N GLY A 106 11.43 -5.91 10.79
CA GLY A 106 12.01 -7.23 11.00
C GLY A 106 11.09 -8.15 11.81
N SER A 107 11.28 -9.46 11.66
CA SER A 107 10.58 -10.47 12.46
C SER A 107 11.56 -11.49 13.03
N GLU A 108 11.31 -11.94 14.27
CA GLU A 108 12.12 -12.98 14.94
C GLU A 108 11.19 -13.96 15.64
N SER A 109 11.52 -15.25 15.55
CA SER A 109 10.82 -16.29 16.30
C SER A 109 11.26 -16.28 17.78
N ASP A 110 10.39 -16.76 18.69
CA ASP A 110 10.74 -16.84 20.11
C ASP A 110 12.02 -17.65 20.40
N SER A 111 12.32 -18.67 19.57
CA SER A 111 13.58 -19.43 19.65
C SER A 111 14.79 -18.61 19.18
N ALA A 112 14.67 -17.88 18.07
CA ALA A 112 15.74 -17.00 17.59
C ALA A 112 16.01 -15.86 18.59
N ARG A 113 14.95 -15.28 19.17
CA ARG A 113 15.04 -14.28 20.26
C ARG A 113 15.77 -14.83 21.48
N ARG A 114 15.42 -16.03 21.94
CA ARG A 114 16.14 -16.71 23.04
C ARG A 114 17.62 -16.91 22.72
N MET A 115 17.93 -17.32 21.49
CA MET A 115 19.31 -17.53 21.03
C MET A 115 20.09 -16.22 20.92
N ARG A 116 19.50 -15.14 20.40
CA ARG A 116 20.07 -13.78 20.42
C ARG A 116 20.35 -13.34 21.86
N LYS A 117 19.36 -13.43 22.75
CA LYS A 117 19.49 -13.10 24.18
C LYS A 117 20.59 -13.91 24.87
N HIS A 118 20.67 -15.21 24.59
CA HIS A 118 21.71 -16.08 25.13
C HIS A 118 23.11 -15.75 24.60
N ARG A 119 23.27 -15.46 23.29
CA ARG A 119 24.55 -15.01 22.70
C ARG A 119 25.00 -13.69 23.30
N LEU A 120 24.10 -12.71 23.44
CA LEU A 120 24.39 -11.42 24.07
C LEU A 120 24.84 -11.61 25.52
N LYS A 121 24.14 -12.46 26.30
CA LYS A 121 24.53 -12.78 27.68
C LYS A 121 25.91 -13.43 27.76
N LYS A 122 26.26 -14.32 26.82
CA LYS A 122 27.59 -14.95 26.76
C LYS A 122 28.69 -13.95 26.41
N MET A 123 28.45 -13.04 25.46
CA MET A 123 29.43 -12.01 25.08
C MET A 123 29.64 -10.98 26.20
N SER A 124 28.59 -10.63 26.96
CA SER A 124 28.73 -9.76 28.15
C SER A 124 29.42 -10.42 29.36
N GLN A 125 29.55 -11.75 29.36
CA GLN A 125 30.19 -12.50 30.47
C GLN A 125 31.63 -12.97 30.13
N SER A 126 32.10 -12.76 28.89
CA SER A 126 33.44 -13.19 28.46
C SER A 126 34.57 -12.20 28.76
N ASP A 127 34.31 -11.08 29.44
CA ASP A 127 35.33 -10.11 29.87
C ASP A 127 35.96 -10.43 31.24
N THR A 128 35.68 -11.59 31.85
CA THR A 128 36.51 -12.12 32.93
C THR A 128 37.52 -13.13 32.37
N LEU A 129 38.79 -12.73 32.46
CA LEU A 129 40.02 -13.50 32.19
C LEU A 129 39.88 -15.02 32.40
N PRO A 130 40.53 -15.87 31.56
CA PRO A 130 40.62 -17.30 31.82
C PRO A 130 41.50 -17.52 33.06
N SER A 131 40.88 -17.67 34.23
CA SER A 131 41.57 -18.18 35.41
C SER A 131 41.71 -19.69 35.26
N HIS A 132 42.95 -20.13 35.07
CA HIS A 132 43.33 -21.53 35.24
C HIS A 132 42.95 -22.00 36.66
N SER A 133 41.97 -22.90 36.77
CA SER A 133 42.12 -24.13 37.56
C SER A 133 40.92 -25.08 37.42
N ASP A 134 41.28 -26.28 36.97
CA ASP A 134 40.79 -27.62 37.35
C ASP A 134 39.30 -28.00 37.46
N LYS A 135 38.95 -28.96 36.58
CA LYS A 135 38.23 -30.22 36.83
C LYS A 135 37.27 -30.27 38.05
N ARG A 136 35.95 -30.34 37.78
CA ARG A 136 35.09 -31.55 37.99
C ARG A 136 33.56 -31.25 37.98
N VAL A 137 32.84 -32.13 37.27
CA VAL A 137 31.54 -32.77 37.63
C VAL A 137 30.22 -32.00 37.43
N THR A 138 29.46 -32.49 36.45
CA THR A 138 27.98 -32.59 36.30
C THR A 138 27.05 -32.03 37.39
N ALA A 139 26.01 -31.28 36.98
CA ALA A 139 24.56 -31.55 37.18
C ALA A 139 23.67 -30.30 36.93
N PRO A 140 22.34 -30.45 36.66
CA PRO A 140 21.58 -29.54 35.80
C PRO A 140 20.59 -28.57 36.51
N LEU A 141 20.23 -27.51 35.77
CA LEU A 141 18.97 -26.71 35.76
C LEU A 141 18.28 -26.40 37.11
N ARG A 142 18.27 -25.12 37.50
CA ARG A 142 17.12 -24.50 38.21
C ARG A 142 16.89 -23.07 37.74
N GLY A 143 15.62 -22.77 37.47
CA GLY A 143 15.14 -21.48 37.05
C GLY A 143 15.24 -20.43 38.15
N SER A 144 15.29 -19.18 37.72
CA SER A 144 14.78 -18.03 38.47
C SER A 144 14.61 -16.87 37.51
N ASP A 145 13.44 -16.26 37.62
CA ASP A 145 13.07 -14.99 37.02
C ASP A 145 14.07 -13.90 37.42
N ALA A 146 14.48 -13.09 36.46
CA ALA A 146 15.12 -11.81 36.70
C ALA A 146 14.83 -10.89 35.52
N GLU A 147 13.84 -10.03 35.72
CA GLU A 147 13.62 -8.77 35.00
C GLU A 147 14.87 -7.91 35.13
N ILE A 148 15.57 -7.61 34.03
CA ILE A 148 16.43 -6.43 33.92
C ILE A 148 16.38 -5.96 32.46
N GLU A 149 15.76 -4.81 32.26
CA GLU A 149 15.82 -3.98 31.06
C GLU A 149 17.23 -3.40 30.87
N LYS A 150 17.73 -3.43 29.63
CA LYS A 150 18.65 -2.44 29.07
C LYS A 150 18.76 -2.62 27.56
N GLU A 151 18.24 -1.63 26.84
CA GLU A 151 18.38 -1.42 25.39
C GLU A 151 19.84 -1.11 25.02
N ILE A 152 20.34 -1.70 23.94
CA ILE A 152 21.39 -1.13 23.08
C ILE A 152 21.13 -1.61 21.63
N ASP A 153 21.02 -0.64 20.72
CA ASP A 153 20.81 -0.80 19.28
C ASP A 153 22.17 -0.79 18.54
N ILE A 154 22.33 -1.59 17.47
CA ILE A 154 23.45 -1.48 16.52
C ILE A 154 22.95 -1.70 15.10
N GLU A 155 23.07 -0.65 14.28
CA GLU A 155 22.85 -0.63 12.83
C GLU A 155 23.96 -1.37 12.08
N ILE A 156 23.59 -2.12 11.04
CA ILE A 156 24.51 -2.49 9.96
C ILE A 156 23.86 -2.09 8.64
N ASP A 157 24.53 -1.11 8.04
CA ASP A 157 24.36 -0.56 6.71
C ASP A 157 25.01 -1.49 5.68
N LYS A 158 24.37 -1.69 4.52
CA LYS A 158 25.03 -2.19 3.30
C LYS A 158 24.32 -1.65 2.07
N GLU A 159 24.95 -0.61 1.56
CA GLU A 159 24.89 -0.05 0.21
C GLU A 159 24.76 -1.12 -0.89
N GLN A 160 23.83 -0.88 -1.83
CA GLN A 160 24.08 -1.07 -3.26
C GLN A 160 23.40 0.06 -4.04
N GLN A 161 24.24 0.96 -4.56
CA GLN A 161 23.89 1.96 -5.55
C GLN A 161 23.92 1.33 -6.94
N GLN A 162 22.86 1.56 -7.73
CA GLN A 162 22.99 1.67 -9.18
C GLN A 162 21.94 2.66 -9.73
N GLY A 163 22.43 3.86 -10.05
CA GLY A 163 22.09 4.66 -11.24
C GLY A 163 20.68 5.21 -11.41
N ASN A 164 20.48 6.50 -11.12
CA ASN A 164 20.37 7.52 -12.19
C ASN A 164 20.19 8.92 -11.59
N SER A 165 21.21 9.76 -11.75
CA SER A 165 21.18 11.19 -11.48
C SER A 165 20.62 11.91 -12.71
N TYR A 166 19.52 12.64 -12.54
CA TYR A 166 19.20 13.80 -13.37
C TYR A 166 18.78 14.96 -12.48
N ILE A 167 19.49 16.07 -12.67
CA ILE A 167 19.29 17.36 -12.01
C ILE A 167 17.94 17.96 -12.42
N VAL A 168 17.19 18.52 -11.47
CA VAL A 168 16.16 19.52 -11.77
C VAL A 168 16.30 20.70 -10.83
N ASP A 169 16.80 21.78 -11.41
CA ASP A 169 16.81 23.12 -10.84
C ASP A 169 15.40 23.67 -10.60
N ASN A 170 15.32 24.52 -9.59
CA ASN A 170 14.14 25.27 -9.17
C ASN A 170 13.44 26.01 -10.31
N TYR A 171 12.11 25.88 -10.40
CA TYR A 171 11.24 26.99 -10.82
C TYR A 171 9.95 27.01 -10.01
N SER A 172 9.86 28.00 -9.11
CA SER A 172 8.60 28.65 -8.77
C SER A 172 8.78 30.14 -9.03
N LYS A 173 8.05 30.66 -10.02
CA LYS A 173 7.54 32.04 -10.03
C LYS A 173 6.47 32.18 -11.11
N GLN A 174 5.42 32.89 -10.72
CA GLN A 174 4.11 32.99 -11.35
C GLN A 174 4.13 33.72 -12.70
N GLY A 175 3.18 33.36 -13.55
CA GLY A 175 2.41 34.30 -14.37
C GLY A 175 2.88 34.50 -15.81
N LYS A 176 2.26 33.78 -16.76
CA LYS A 176 1.64 34.32 -17.98
C LYS A 176 1.02 33.22 -18.82
N GLU A 177 -0.19 33.47 -19.30
CA GLU A 177 -0.79 32.75 -20.41
C GLU A 177 0.15 32.83 -21.62
N THR A 178 0.58 31.67 -22.09
CA THR A 178 1.06 31.47 -23.46
C THR A 178 0.40 30.21 -23.98
N SER A 179 -0.48 30.39 -24.95
CA SER A 179 -1.07 29.35 -25.77
C SER A 179 -0.01 28.41 -26.33
N MET A 180 -0.04 27.15 -25.91
CA MET A 180 0.60 26.01 -26.55
C MET A 180 -0.49 24.97 -26.88
N PRO A 181 -0.26 24.07 -27.85
CA PRO A 181 -1.32 23.26 -28.46
C PRO A 181 -2.05 22.39 -27.43
N PRO A 182 -3.31 21.99 -27.66
CA PRO A 182 -4.09 21.24 -26.68
C PRO A 182 -3.30 19.98 -26.30
N ALA A 183 -2.89 19.87 -25.04
CA ALA A 183 -2.20 18.68 -24.55
C ALA A 183 -3.14 17.50 -24.77
N ALA A 184 -2.72 16.52 -25.59
CA ALA A 184 -3.52 15.34 -25.89
C ALA A 184 -4.03 14.71 -24.57
N GLY A 185 -5.35 14.55 -24.43
CA GLY A 185 -5.97 14.01 -23.21
C GLY A 185 -6.43 15.06 -22.19
N GLN A 186 -6.31 16.36 -22.47
CA GLN A 186 -6.81 17.41 -21.57
C GLN A 186 -8.32 17.28 -21.30
N LYS A 187 -9.13 16.97 -22.33
CA LYS A 187 -10.57 16.77 -22.12
C LYS A 187 -10.85 15.53 -21.27
N ALA A 188 -10.04 14.48 -21.42
CA ALA A 188 -10.16 13.28 -20.61
C ALA A 188 -9.80 13.53 -19.14
N ILE A 189 -8.79 14.37 -18.89
CA ILE A 189 -8.40 14.81 -17.55
C ILE A 189 -9.53 15.61 -16.89
N ASP A 190 -10.07 16.59 -17.61
CA ASP A 190 -11.14 17.44 -17.08
C ASP A 190 -12.43 16.63 -16.85
N TYR A 191 -12.80 15.76 -17.79
CA TYR A 191 -13.93 14.84 -17.63
C TYR A 191 -13.80 13.95 -16.39
N PHE A 192 -12.61 13.40 -16.14
CA PHE A 192 -12.37 12.55 -14.97
C PHE A 192 -12.50 13.35 -13.66
N ARG A 193 -11.93 14.56 -13.62
CA ARG A 193 -12.02 15.44 -12.46
C ARG A 193 -13.47 15.76 -12.11
N ASP A 194 -14.26 16.14 -13.10
CA ASP A 194 -15.65 16.58 -12.92
C ASP A 194 -16.60 15.43 -12.62
N SER A 195 -16.37 14.24 -13.22
CA SER A 195 -17.28 13.09 -13.07
C SER A 195 -17.11 12.34 -11.75
N PHE A 196 -15.89 12.30 -11.21
CA PHE A 196 -15.58 11.47 -10.05
C PHE A 196 -15.28 12.26 -8.79
N ASN A 197 -15.05 13.57 -8.90
CA ASN A 197 -14.66 14.42 -7.77
C ASN A 197 -13.38 13.93 -7.06
N ILE A 198 -12.52 13.22 -7.81
CA ILE A 198 -11.22 12.68 -7.36
C ILE A 198 -10.11 13.60 -7.85
N PRO A 199 -9.16 14.02 -6.97
CA PRO A 199 -8.00 14.78 -7.39
C PRO A 199 -7.15 14.03 -8.43
N VAL A 200 -6.95 14.63 -9.59
CA VAL A 200 -6.09 14.06 -10.64
C VAL A 200 -4.63 14.38 -10.33
N THR A 201 -3.88 13.38 -9.85
CA THR A 201 -2.45 13.54 -9.53
C THR A 201 -1.60 13.71 -10.79
N PRO A 202 -0.37 14.27 -10.71
CA PRO A 202 0.53 14.39 -11.87
C PRO A 202 0.82 13.06 -12.57
N ILE A 203 0.87 11.96 -11.81
CA ILE A 203 1.06 10.60 -12.36
C ILE A 203 -0.17 10.19 -13.17
N MET A 204 -1.38 10.47 -12.69
CA MET A 204 -2.61 10.21 -13.44
C MET A 204 -2.65 11.07 -14.71
N VAL A 205 -2.26 12.34 -14.64
CA VAL A 205 -2.15 13.20 -15.83
C VAL A 205 -1.25 12.55 -16.89
N GLN A 206 -0.04 12.12 -16.51
CA GLN A 206 0.89 11.47 -17.45
C GLN A 206 0.30 10.19 -18.05
N LYS A 207 -0.34 9.34 -17.23
CA LYS A 207 -0.95 8.10 -17.71
C LYS A 207 -2.16 8.36 -18.62
N ILE A 208 -3.00 9.33 -18.29
CA ILE A 208 -4.17 9.71 -19.12
C ILE A 208 -3.68 10.27 -20.46
N GLN A 209 -2.68 11.13 -20.44
CA GLN A 209 -2.06 11.66 -21.66
C GLN A 209 -1.42 10.56 -22.50
N HIS A 210 -0.78 9.57 -21.87
CA HIS A 210 -0.25 8.41 -22.56
C HIS A 210 -1.36 7.60 -23.26
N TRP A 211 -2.43 7.25 -22.53
CA TRP A 211 -3.57 6.52 -23.11
C TRP A 211 -4.27 7.29 -24.22
N ALA A 212 -4.43 8.61 -24.08
CA ALA A 212 -5.02 9.46 -25.10
C ALA A 212 -4.17 9.53 -26.38
N LYS A 213 -2.84 9.36 -26.27
CA LYS A 213 -1.92 9.28 -27.42
C LYS A 213 -1.94 7.90 -28.09
N GLU A 214 -1.98 6.82 -27.30
CA GLU A 214 -1.97 5.44 -27.81
C GLU A 214 -3.29 5.03 -28.47
N THR A 215 -4.39 5.54 -27.94
CA THR A 215 -5.75 5.23 -28.41
C THR A 215 -6.38 6.48 -29.05
N SER A 216 -7.33 7.12 -28.38
CA SER A 216 -7.82 8.45 -28.68
C SER A 216 -8.46 9.05 -27.43
N GLU A 217 -8.52 10.37 -27.36
CA GLU A 217 -9.12 11.10 -26.23
C GLU A 217 -10.58 10.66 -25.97
N ASP A 218 -11.36 10.46 -27.04
CA ASP A 218 -12.76 10.01 -26.96
C ASP A 218 -12.89 8.59 -26.40
N LEU A 219 -11.93 7.71 -26.70
CA LEU A 219 -11.90 6.35 -26.17
C LEU A 219 -11.63 6.35 -24.66
N VAL A 220 -10.71 7.21 -24.21
CA VAL A 220 -10.40 7.37 -22.78
C VAL A 220 -11.59 7.93 -22.01
N ILE A 221 -12.28 8.94 -22.55
CA ILE A 221 -13.53 9.47 -21.96
C ILE A 221 -14.60 8.39 -21.89
N LEU A 222 -14.75 7.57 -22.94
CA LEU A 222 -15.72 6.48 -22.96
C LEU A 222 -15.40 5.40 -21.91
N ALA A 223 -14.12 5.06 -21.73
CA ALA A 223 -13.70 4.17 -20.65
C ALA A 223 -14.06 4.75 -19.27
N PHE A 224 -13.82 6.04 -19.05
CA PHE A 224 -14.24 6.72 -17.82
C PHE A 224 -15.75 6.72 -17.64
N ASN A 225 -16.54 7.01 -18.67
CA ASN A 225 -17.99 6.96 -18.57
C ASN A 225 -18.49 5.58 -18.12
N ARG A 226 -17.88 4.50 -18.63
CA ARG A 226 -18.19 3.12 -18.22
C ARG A 226 -17.78 2.77 -16.80
N SER A 227 -16.89 3.57 -16.20
CA SER A 227 -16.44 3.40 -14.82
C SER A 227 -17.32 4.10 -13.78
N ILE A 228 -18.39 4.79 -14.18
CA ILE A 228 -19.31 5.46 -13.24
C ILE A 228 -19.94 4.42 -12.30
N GLY A 229 -19.89 4.71 -10.99
CA GLY A 229 -20.42 3.81 -9.95
C GLY A 229 -19.50 2.64 -9.58
N THR A 230 -18.31 2.55 -10.17
CA THR A 230 -17.29 1.57 -9.75
C THR A 230 -16.50 2.09 -8.55
N LYS A 231 -16.03 1.17 -7.69
CA LYS A 231 -15.23 1.45 -6.49
C LYS A 231 -13.93 2.22 -6.84
N ASN A 232 -13.26 1.83 -7.93
CA ASN A 232 -12.09 2.54 -8.49
C ASN A 232 -12.26 2.87 -9.99
N PRO A 233 -12.72 4.10 -10.33
CA PRO A 233 -13.04 4.44 -11.71
C PRO A 233 -11.86 4.48 -12.67
N TYR A 234 -10.69 4.86 -12.18
CA TYR A 234 -9.48 4.91 -12.98
C TYR A 234 -8.96 3.52 -13.31
N ARG A 235 -8.91 2.62 -12.31
CA ARG A 235 -8.46 1.23 -12.52
C ARG A 235 -9.38 0.49 -13.47
N PHE A 236 -10.69 0.68 -13.31
CA PHE A 236 -11.69 0.09 -14.21
C PHE A 236 -11.54 0.63 -15.64
N ALA A 237 -11.34 1.94 -15.81
CA ALA A 237 -11.11 2.51 -17.13
C ALA A 237 -9.80 1.99 -17.76
N LYS A 238 -8.74 1.82 -16.97
CA LYS A 238 -7.45 1.27 -17.44
C LYS A 238 -7.63 -0.16 -17.95
N SER A 239 -8.36 -1.03 -17.26
CA SER A 239 -8.58 -2.41 -17.73
C SER A 239 -9.35 -2.45 -19.04
N ILE A 240 -10.35 -1.57 -19.21
CA ILE A 240 -11.06 -1.40 -20.48
C ILE A 240 -10.10 -0.97 -21.60
N LEU A 241 -9.24 0.02 -21.33
CA LEU A 241 -8.28 0.53 -22.31
C LEU A 241 -7.23 -0.51 -22.70
N GLU A 242 -6.78 -1.35 -21.76
CA GLU A 242 -5.88 -2.47 -22.01
C GLU A 242 -6.54 -3.54 -22.89
N ASP A 243 -7.78 -3.91 -22.61
CA ASP A 243 -8.54 -4.85 -23.43
C ASP A 243 -8.74 -4.32 -24.86
N TRP A 244 -9.08 -3.04 -25.02
CA TRP A 244 -9.19 -2.41 -26.33
C TRP A 244 -7.86 -2.31 -27.06
N ALA A 245 -6.76 -2.06 -26.37
CA ALA A 245 -5.43 -2.07 -26.96
C ALA A 245 -5.06 -3.48 -27.49
N ILE A 246 -5.36 -4.53 -26.73
CA ILE A 246 -5.16 -5.93 -27.14
C ILE A 246 -6.02 -6.26 -28.37
N LYS A 247 -7.29 -5.84 -28.37
CA LYS A 247 -8.24 -6.03 -29.48
C LYS A 247 -8.00 -5.07 -30.66
N LYS A 248 -7.00 -4.19 -30.57
CA LYS A 248 -6.67 -3.15 -31.56
C LYS A 248 -7.86 -2.24 -31.90
N ILE A 249 -8.74 -2.01 -30.93
CA ILE A 249 -9.88 -1.11 -31.04
C ILE A 249 -9.38 0.33 -30.87
N LYS A 250 -9.57 1.15 -31.91
CA LYS A 250 -9.12 2.55 -31.92
C LYS A 250 -10.26 3.58 -32.05
N THR A 251 -11.49 3.12 -32.28
CA THR A 251 -12.66 3.98 -32.48
C THR A 251 -13.76 3.67 -31.46
N VAL A 252 -14.51 4.70 -31.09
CA VAL A 252 -15.67 4.60 -30.19
C VAL A 252 -16.73 3.64 -30.76
N GLU A 253 -16.94 3.65 -32.06
CA GLU A 253 -17.89 2.76 -32.75
C GLU A 253 -17.51 1.28 -32.58
N ALA A 254 -16.23 0.94 -32.75
CA ALA A 254 -15.74 -0.43 -32.57
C ALA A 254 -15.82 -0.87 -31.10
N ALA A 255 -15.55 0.04 -30.15
CA ALA A 255 -15.70 -0.24 -28.72
C ALA A 255 -17.17 -0.51 -28.33
N ASN A 256 -18.12 0.22 -28.92
CA ASN A 256 -19.55 0.00 -28.69
C ASN A 256 -20.06 -1.30 -29.34
N ALA A 257 -19.57 -1.64 -30.53
CA ALA A 257 -19.90 -2.89 -31.21
C ALA A 257 -19.41 -4.12 -30.42
N GLU A 258 -18.17 -4.09 -29.95
CA GLU A 258 -17.59 -5.14 -29.10
C GLU A 258 -18.42 -5.35 -27.83
N GLN A 259 -18.82 -4.26 -27.17
CA GLN A 259 -19.64 -4.37 -25.96
C GLN A 259 -21.02 -4.99 -26.25
N ALA A 260 -21.62 -4.66 -27.41
CA ALA A 260 -22.90 -5.25 -27.83
C ALA A 260 -22.77 -6.76 -28.10
N GLU A 261 -21.65 -7.19 -28.69
CA GLU A 261 -21.34 -8.61 -28.89
C GLU A 261 -21.06 -9.33 -27.57
N PHE A 262 -20.31 -8.71 -26.66
CA PHE A 262 -20.05 -9.25 -25.32
C PHE A 262 -21.36 -9.48 -24.55
N LYS A 263 -22.28 -8.50 -24.54
CA LYS A 263 -23.60 -8.64 -23.90
C LYS A 263 -24.43 -9.77 -24.53
N LYS A 264 -24.41 -9.91 -25.87
CA LYS A 264 -25.13 -10.98 -26.57
C LYS A 264 -24.56 -12.37 -26.24
N ASN A 265 -23.24 -12.50 -26.20
CA ASN A 265 -22.58 -13.77 -25.88
C ASN A 265 -22.76 -14.15 -24.40
N HIS A 266 -22.69 -13.17 -23.50
CA HIS A 266 -22.98 -13.39 -22.09
C HIS A 266 -24.43 -13.86 -21.90
N PHE A 267 -25.41 -13.22 -22.54
CA PHE A 267 -26.82 -13.66 -22.47
C PHE A 267 -27.03 -15.09 -23.00
N LYS A 268 -26.40 -15.45 -24.13
CA LYS A 268 -26.50 -16.81 -24.70
C LYS A 268 -25.91 -17.89 -23.79
N ASN A 269 -24.79 -17.60 -23.11
CA ASN A 269 -24.15 -18.57 -22.21
C ASN A 269 -25.01 -18.83 -20.96
N PHE A 270 -25.68 -17.81 -20.43
CA PHE A 270 -26.63 -17.97 -19.33
C PHE A 270 -27.85 -18.80 -19.72
N THR A 271 -28.40 -18.61 -20.94
CA THR A 271 -29.54 -19.41 -21.42
C THR A 271 -29.17 -20.87 -21.66
N ASN A 272 -27.95 -21.16 -22.11
CA ASN A 272 -27.50 -22.52 -22.36
C ASN A 272 -27.25 -23.29 -21.06
N GLN A 273 -26.65 -22.68 -20.04
CA GLN A 273 -26.48 -23.29 -18.71
C GLN A 273 -27.82 -23.60 -18.01
N ALA A 274 -28.83 -22.74 -18.17
CA ALA A 274 -30.17 -23.00 -17.63
C ALA A 274 -30.87 -24.19 -18.31
N THR A 275 -30.52 -24.49 -19.57
CA THR A 275 -31.12 -25.61 -20.32
C THR A 275 -30.45 -26.95 -19.99
N GLU A 276 -29.14 -26.95 -19.69
CA GLU A 276 -28.41 -28.16 -19.26
C GLU A 276 -28.76 -28.61 -17.83
N VAL A 277 -29.04 -27.68 -16.90
CA VAL A 277 -29.43 -28.01 -15.51
C VAL A 277 -30.87 -28.56 -15.42
N GLY A 278 -31.70 -28.32 -16.45
CA GLY A 278 -33.11 -28.76 -16.51
C GLY A 278 -33.34 -30.21 -16.97
N GLN A 279 -32.31 -30.94 -17.40
CA GLN A 279 -32.43 -32.36 -17.77
C GLN A 279 -32.21 -33.26 -16.55
N ILE A 280 -33.21 -33.36 -15.69
CA ILE A 280 -33.26 -34.35 -14.61
C ILE A 280 -33.34 -35.73 -15.26
N ASN A 281 -32.31 -36.55 -15.05
CA ASN A 281 -32.24 -37.93 -15.49
C ASN A 281 -33.41 -38.73 -14.84
N PRO A 282 -34.36 -39.31 -15.61
CA PRO A 282 -35.51 -40.02 -15.05
C PRO A 282 -35.20 -41.35 -14.33
N GLU A 283 -33.95 -41.80 -14.28
CA GLU A 283 -33.61 -43.16 -13.82
C GLU A 283 -33.09 -43.29 -12.38
N LEU A 284 -33.12 -42.26 -11.55
CA LEU A 284 -32.79 -42.42 -10.12
C LEU A 284 -34.04 -42.26 -9.27
N GLY A 285 -34.71 -43.39 -9.06
CA GLY A 285 -35.72 -43.55 -8.02
C GLY A 285 -35.10 -43.63 -6.63
N TRP A 286 -35.83 -43.02 -5.69
CA TRP A 286 -35.64 -42.83 -4.24
C TRP A 286 -34.82 -41.61 -3.84
#